data_AF-A0AAW2MUW9-F1
#
_entry.id   AF-A0AAW2MUW9-F1
#
_cell.length_a   1.000
_cell.length_b   1.000
_cell.length_c   1.000
_cell.angle_alpha   90.00
_cell.angle_beta   90.00
_cell.angle_gamma   90.00
#
_symmetry.space_group_name_H-M   'P 1'
#
loop_
_entity.id
_entity.type
_entity.pdbx_description
1 polymer ?
#
loop_
_entity_poly.entity_id
_entity_poly.type
_entity_poly.pdbx_seq_one_letter_code
_entity_poly.pdbx_strand_id
1 'polypeptide(L)' 'LRMYNSLVERCFTDCVDTFRRKTLDKQEETCVRRCAEKFLKHSMRVGMRFAELNQGAATQD' A
#
# COMPACT_ATOMS: atom_id res chain seq x y z
N LEU A 1 10.14 -3.56 -9.80
CA LEU A 1 10.71 -3.90 -8.47
C LEU A 1 10.47 -2.82 -7.40
N ARG A 2 10.62 -1.51 -7.71
CA ARG A 2 10.48 -0.42 -6.70
C ARG A 2 9.16 -0.47 -5.91
N MET A 3 8.02 -0.59 -6.60
CA MET A 3 6.70 -0.65 -5.94
C MET A 3 6.55 -1.85 -5.00
N TYR A 4 7.03 -3.02 -5.41
CA TYR A 4 6.97 -4.23 -4.60
C TYR A 4 7.79 -4.07 -3.31
N ASN A 5 9.03 -3.59 -3.41
CA ASN A 5 9.89 -3.37 -2.24
C ASN A 5 9.30 -2.32 -1.29
N SER A 6 8.79 -1.20 -1.82
CA SER A 6 8.13 -0.18 -1.00
C SER A 6 6.86 -0.70 -0.31
N LEU A 7 6.10 -1.59 -0.98
CA LEU A 7 4.94 -2.23 -0.36
C LEU A 7 5.35 -3.16 0.79
N VAL A 8 6.37 -3.98 0.58
CA VAL A 8 6.87 -4.91 1.60
C VAL A 8 7.36 -4.13 2.83
N GLU A 9 8.18 -3.10 2.63
CA GLU A 9 8.69 -2.24 3.71
C GLU A 9 7.56 -1.56 4.48
N ARG A 10 6.57 -1.01 3.76
CA ARG A 10 5.38 -0.37 4.34
C ARG A 10 4.60 -1.35 5.20
N CYS A 11 4.23 -2.51 4.67
CA CYS A 11 3.40 -3.46 5.41
C CYS A 11 4.16 -4.12 6.56
N PHE A 12 5.47 -4.31 6.45
CA PHE A 12 6.29 -4.75 7.57
C PHE A 12 6.27 -3.70 8.70
N THR A 13 6.53 -2.43 8.38
CA THR A 13 6.54 -1.32 9.34
C THR A 13 5.18 -1.13 10.02
N ASP A 14 4.08 -1.25 9.27
CA ASP A 14 2.72 -0.99 9.77
C ASP A 14 2.13 -2.19 10.56
N CYS A 15 2.59 -3.43 10.32
CA CYS A 15 1.93 -4.64 10.84
C CYS A 15 2.81 -5.53 11.72
N VAL A 16 4.14 -5.41 11.70
CA VAL A 16 5.06 -6.26 12.45
C VAL A 16 5.75 -5.41 13.51
N ASP A 17 5.13 -5.34 14.68
CA ASP A 17 5.58 -4.50 15.80
C ASP A 17 6.15 -5.31 16.98
N THR A 18 5.95 -6.63 16.99
CA THR A 18 6.23 -7.48 18.15
C THR A 18 7.23 -8.60 17.82
N PHE A 19 8.46 -8.44 18.27
CA PHE A 19 9.57 -9.36 17.97
C PHE A 19 9.77 -10.46 19.03
N ARG A 20 8.70 -11.19 19.39
CA ARG A 20 8.78 -12.27 20.39
C ARG A 20 9.13 -13.64 19.81
N ARG A 21 9.01 -13.83 18.49
CA ARG A 21 9.21 -15.11 17.81
C ARG A 21 9.61 -14.91 16.36
N LYS A 22 10.18 -15.94 15.73
CA LYS A 22 10.65 -15.90 14.33
C LYS A 22 9.52 -15.90 13.30
N THR A 23 8.32 -16.37 13.68
CA THR A 23 7.17 -16.51 12.78
C THR A 23 6.11 -15.46 13.09
N LEU A 24 5.47 -14.94 12.06
CA LEU A 24 4.35 -14.02 12.24
C LEU A 24 3.23 -14.68 13.04
N ASP A 25 2.53 -13.90 13.85
CA ASP A 25 1.28 -14.32 14.44
C ASP A 25 0.07 -14.10 13.55
N LYS A 26 -1.06 -14.69 13.96
CA LYS A 26 -2.29 -14.65 13.17
C LYS A 26 -2.78 -13.21 12.94
N GLN A 27 -2.50 -12.31 13.89
CA GLN A 27 -2.85 -10.90 13.77
C GLN A 27 -1.93 -10.21 12.77
N GLU A 28 -0.60 -10.42 12.88
CA GLU A 28 0.40 -9.89 11.95
C GLU A 28 0.15 -10.41 10.51
N GLU A 29 -0.07 -11.72 10.33
CA GLU A 29 -0.40 -12.33 9.03
C GLU A 29 -1.66 -11.70 8.41
N THR A 30 -2.72 -11.56 9.21
CA THR A 30 -3.96 -10.94 8.77
C THR A 30 -3.75 -9.47 8.41
N CYS A 31 -2.96 -8.75 9.19
CA CYS A 31 -2.64 -7.35 8.96
C CYS A 31 -1.86 -7.18 7.65
N VAL A 32 -0.77 -7.93 7.43
CA VAL A 32 0.05 -7.83 6.22
C VAL A 32 -0.78 -8.13 4.97
N ARG A 33 -1.65 -9.15 5.02
CA ARG A 33 -2.56 -9.47 3.90
C ARG A 33 -3.51 -8.31 3.59
N ARG A 34 -4.13 -7.72 4.62
CA ARG A 34 -5.03 -6.57 4.48
C ARG A 34 -4.29 -5.31 4.03
N CYS A 35 -3.07 -5.09 4.52
CA CYS A 35 -2.21 -3.98 4.12
C CYS A 35 -1.92 -4.04 2.62
N ALA A 36 -1.47 -5.18 2.12
CA ALA A 36 -1.20 -5.38 0.70
C ALA A 36 -2.44 -5.14 -0.17
N GLU A 37 -3.57 -5.77 0.19
CA GLU A 37 -4.84 -5.59 -0.53
C GLU A 37 -5.29 -4.12 -0.55
N LYS A 38 -5.23 -3.45 0.61
CA LYS A 38 -5.62 -2.04 0.77
C LYS A 38 -4.70 -1.12 -0.03
N PHE A 39 -3.39 -1.32 0.03
CA PHE A 39 -2.43 -0.49 -0.69
C PHE A 39 -2.62 -0.59 -2.19
N LEU A 40 -2.81 -1.80 -2.74
CA LEU A 40 -3.03 -2.00 -4.17
C LEU A 40 -4.31 -1.32 -4.65
N LYS A 41 -5.44 -1.57 -3.95
CA LYS A 41 -6.73 -0.93 -4.27
C LYS A 41 -6.65 0.59 -4.15
N HIS A 42 -5.97 1.09 -3.12
CA HIS A 42 -5.77 2.53 -2.92
C HIS A 42 -4.92 3.14 -4.04
N SER A 43 -3.79 2.52 -4.37
CA SER A 43 -2.88 2.99 -5.44
C SER A 43 -3.59 3.06 -6.78
N MET A 44 -4.39 2.04 -7.13
CA MET A 44 -5.21 2.05 -8.34
C MET A 44 -6.22 3.21 -8.35
N ARG A 45 -6.94 3.41 -7.24
CA ARG A 45 -7.92 4.50 -7.12
C ARG A 45 -7.28 5.88 -7.21
N VAL A 46 -6.14 6.08 -6.54
CA VAL A 46 -5.38 7.32 -6.61
C VAL A 46 -4.88 7.56 -8.04
N GLY A 47 -4.35 6.53 -8.71
CA GLY A 47 -3.94 6.61 -10.10
C GLY A 47 -5.06 7.05 -11.05
N MET A 48 -6.27 6.49 -10.88
CA MET A 48 -7.45 6.90 -11.66
C MET A 48 -7.79 8.37 -11.44
N ARG A 49 -7.91 8.80 -10.18
CA ARG A 49 -8.22 10.21 -9.85
C ARG A 49 -7.14 11.18 -10.31
N PHE A 50 -5.88 10.78 -10.22
CA PHE A 50 -4.76 11.58 -10.70
C PHE A 50 -4.83 11.78 -12.22
N ALA A 51 -5.15 10.73 -12.99
CA ALA A 51 -5.34 10.83 -14.42
C ALA A 51 -6.50 11.76 -14.80
N GLU A 52 -7.64 11.68 -14.10
CA GLU A 52 -8.78 12.59 -14.28
C GLU A 52 -8.38 14.05 -14.05
N LEU A 53 -7.66 14.33 -12.96
CA LEU A 53 -7.21 15.69 -12.63
C LEU A 53 -6.21 16.22 -13.65
N ASN A 54 -5.28 15.38 -14.13
CA ASN A 54 -4.29 15.80 -15.12
C ASN A 54 -4.91 16.08 -16.49
N GLN A 55 -6.01 15.40 -16.84
CA GLN A 55 -6.79 15.70 -18.04
C GLN A 55 -7.55 17.04 -17.92
N GLY A 56 -8.07 17.37 -16.73
CA GLY A 56 -8.71 18.67 -16.46
C GLY A 56 -7.72 19.83 -16.25
N ALA A 57 -6.48 19.55 -15.84
CA ALA A 57 -5.43 20.55 -15.67
C ALA A 57 -4.87 21.07 -17.00
N ALA A 58 -5.05 20.33 -18.11
CA ALA A 58 -4.63 20.76 -19.45
C ALA A 58 -5.53 21.85 -20.07
N THR A 59 -6.60 22.27 -19.38
CA THR A 59 -7.57 23.28 -19.87
C THR A 59 -7.71 24.50 -18.98
N GLN A 60 -6.73 24.80 -18.11
CA GLN A 60 -6.63 26.13 -17.49
C GLN A 60 -5.60 26.94 -18.26
N ASP A 61 -6.07 28.02 -18.90
CA ASP A 61 -5.29 29.03 -19.62
C ASP A 61 -4.06 29.54 -18.84
#